data_AF-A0A1M5TTP3-F1
#
_entry.id   AF-A0A1M5TTP3-F1
#
_cell.length_a   1.000
_cell.length_b   1.000
_cell.length_c   1.000
_cell.angle_alpha   90.00
_cell.angle_beta   90.00
_cell.angle_gamma   90.00
#
_symmetry.space_group_name_H-M   'P 1'
#
loop_
_entity.id
_entity.type
_entity.pdbx_description
1 polymer ?
#
loop_
_entity_poly.entity_id
_entity_poly.type
_entity_poly.pdbx_seq_one_letter_code
_entity_poly.pdbx_strand_id
1 'polypeptide(L)'
;MTAQTGPIVADSTVPMPAPLDSETAMLLRTVLLPHFECAQSWGDLCRRLKTKGFEITFRHGHLVLADETGKPVCTGAMIGSPLARLALRLGRPKLRSDCSGASATLQS
;
A
#
# COMPACT_ATOMS: atom_id res chain seq x y z
N MET A 1 0.65 19.85 -35.69
CA MET A 1 0.37 20.95 -34.74
C MET A 1 -1.05 20.68 -34.25
N THR A 2 -1.33 20.21 -33.05
CA THR A 2 -0.91 20.71 -31.73
C THR A 2 -1.06 19.60 -30.68
N ALA A 3 -0.06 19.50 -29.80
CA ALA A 3 -0.09 18.69 -28.59
C ALA A 3 -1.10 19.28 -27.60
N GLN A 4 -1.98 18.46 -27.02
CA GLN A 4 -2.66 18.81 -25.78
C GLN A 4 -1.87 18.23 -24.61
N THR A 5 -0.99 19.08 -24.07
CA THR A 5 -0.55 19.00 -22.69
C THR A 5 -1.69 19.59 -21.84
N GLY A 6 -2.52 18.72 -21.28
CA GLY A 6 -3.32 19.09 -20.13
C GLY A 6 -2.42 19.08 -18.88
N PRO A 7 -2.58 20.02 -17.93
CA PRO A 7 -1.93 19.90 -16.64
C PRO A 7 -2.42 18.61 -15.99
N ILE A 8 -1.50 17.68 -15.70
CA ILE A 8 -1.77 16.57 -14.79
C ILE A 8 -2.07 17.17 -13.42
N VAL A 9 -3.34 17.48 -13.17
CA VAL A 9 -3.84 17.78 -11.84
C VAL A 9 -3.59 16.52 -11.03
N ALA A 10 -2.55 16.56 -10.19
CA ALA A 10 -2.33 15.57 -9.16
C ALA A 10 -3.52 15.68 -8.20
N ASP A 11 -4.54 14.87 -8.50
CA ASP A 11 -5.72 14.69 -7.68
C ASP A 11 -5.25 14.35 -6.26
N SER A 12 -5.38 15.32 -5.37
CA SER A 12 -5.03 15.21 -3.95
C SER A 12 -6.07 14.39 -3.18
N THR A 13 -6.89 13.62 -3.90
CA THR A 13 -8.07 12.92 -3.45
C THR A 13 -8.06 11.49 -3.93
N VAL A 14 -6.89 10.90 -4.22
CA VAL A 14 -6.81 9.49 -4.62
C VAL A 14 -7.57 8.63 -3.61
N PRO A 15 -8.78 8.15 -3.99
CA PRO A 15 -9.72 7.61 -3.02
C PRO A 15 -9.15 6.32 -2.45
N MET A 16 -9.64 5.93 -1.26
CA MET A 16 -9.34 4.60 -0.74
C MET A 16 -9.68 3.55 -1.82
N PRO A 17 -8.87 2.48 -1.95
CA PRO A 17 -9.13 1.47 -2.96
C PRO A 17 -10.56 0.97 -2.82
N ALA A 18 -11.26 0.82 -3.95
CA ALA A 18 -12.59 0.27 -3.98
C ALA A 18 -12.61 -1.10 -3.27
N PRO A 19 -13.71 -1.46 -2.59
CA PRO A 19 -13.84 -2.78 -2.00
C PRO A 19 -13.60 -3.84 -3.09
N LEU A 20 -12.68 -4.75 -2.82
CA LEU A 20 -12.37 -5.86 -3.70
C LEU A 20 -13.49 -6.89 -3.61
N ASP A 21 -13.80 -7.51 -4.74
CA ASP A 21 -14.62 -8.72 -4.76
C ASP A 21 -13.97 -9.80 -3.88
N SER A 22 -14.80 -10.61 -3.20
CA SER A 22 -14.33 -11.63 -2.27
C SER A 22 -13.34 -12.61 -2.90
N GLU A 23 -13.53 -12.94 -4.18
CA GLU A 23 -12.61 -13.79 -4.97
C GLU A 23 -11.23 -13.15 -5.12
N THR A 24 -11.17 -11.89 -5.56
CA THR A 24 -9.91 -11.15 -5.72
C THR A 24 -9.23 -10.91 -4.37
N ALA A 25 -10.00 -10.59 -3.33
CA ALA A 25 -9.50 -10.43 -1.97
C ALA A 25 -8.90 -11.73 -1.44
N MET A 26 -9.54 -12.88 -1.68
CA MET A 26 -9.04 -14.19 -1.27
C MET A 26 -7.77 -14.59 -2.02
N LEU A 27 -7.69 -14.31 -3.31
CA LEU A 27 -6.50 -14.57 -4.12
C LEU A 27 -5.33 -13.69 -3.66
N LEU A 28 -5.56 -12.38 -3.52
CA LEU A 28 -4.55 -11.44 -3.00
C LEU A 28 -4.11 -11.81 -1.59
N ARG A 29 -5.04 -12.21 -0.71
CA ARG A 29 -4.70 -12.72 0.62
C ARG A 29 -3.79 -13.93 0.51
N THR A 30 -4.12 -14.91 -0.33
CA THR A 30 -3.32 -16.14 -0.45
C THR A 30 -1.90 -15.86 -0.95
N VAL A 31 -1.75 -14.92 -1.88
CA VAL A 31 -0.43 -14.53 -2.42
C VAL A 31 0.35 -13.64 -1.46
N LEU A 32 -0.30 -12.67 -0.83
CA LEU A 32 0.37 -11.64 -0.04
C LEU A 32 0.61 -12.06 1.42
N LEU A 33 -0.32 -12.79 2.04
CA LEU A 33 -0.23 -13.24 3.43
C LEU A 33 1.09 -13.96 3.76
N PRO A 34 1.62 -14.90 2.95
CA PRO A 34 2.92 -15.50 3.25
C PRO A 34 4.06 -14.47 3.26
N HIS A 35 3.99 -13.41 2.43
CA HIS A 35 4.98 -12.33 2.47
C HIS A 35 4.87 -11.49 3.75
N PHE A 36 3.65 -11.26 4.24
CA PHE A 36 3.41 -10.61 5.54
C PHE A 36 3.86 -11.47 6.72
N GLU A 37 3.70 -12.79 6.64
CA GLU A 37 4.10 -13.72 7.70
C GLU A 37 5.62 -13.94 7.73
N CYS A 38 6.27 -14.06 6.57
CA CYS A 38 7.72 -14.24 6.48
C CYS A 38 8.54 -12.96 6.64
N ALA A 39 7.94 -11.78 6.55
CA ALA A 39 8.65 -10.53 6.73
C ALA A 39 9.16 -10.40 8.18
N GLN A 40 10.45 -10.12 8.34
CA GLN A 40 11.08 -9.90 9.65
C GLN A 40 11.18 -8.43 10.02
N SER A 41 10.96 -7.54 9.05
CA SER A 41 11.03 -6.08 9.23
C SER A 41 10.18 -5.40 8.17
N TRP A 42 9.78 -4.15 8.43
CA TRP A 42 9.04 -3.34 7.47
C TRP A 42 9.77 -3.15 6.13
N GLY A 43 11.11 -3.00 6.16
CA GLY A 43 11.93 -2.93 4.95
C GLY A 43 11.95 -4.23 4.14
N ASP A 44 11.98 -5.39 4.82
CA ASP A 44 11.91 -6.71 4.18
C ASP A 44 10.54 -6.95 3.55
N LEU A 45 9.47 -6.56 4.25
CA LEU A 45 8.11 -6.60 3.73
C LEU A 45 7.97 -5.74 2.46
N CYS A 46 8.47 -4.49 2.49
CA CYS A 46 8.46 -3.60 1.34
C CYS A 46 9.21 -4.21 0.16
N ARG A 47 10.41 -4.76 0.39
CA ARG A 47 11.20 -5.42 -0.66
C ARG A 47 10.46 -6.61 -1.28
N ARG A 48 9.84 -7.47 -0.46
CA ARG A 48 9.06 -8.63 -0.94
C ARG A 48 7.81 -8.25 -1.72
N LEU A 49 7.18 -7.14 -1.38
CA LEU A 49 6.03 -6.64 -2.13
C LEU A 49 6.48 -5.96 -3.42
N LYS A 50 7.62 -5.27 -3.39
CA LYS A 50 8.18 -4.60 -4.57
C LYS A 50 8.59 -5.60 -5.65
N THR A 51 9.09 -6.80 -5.28
CA THR A 51 9.33 -7.88 -6.26
C THR A 51 8.05 -8.41 -6.92
N LYS A 52 6.89 -8.13 -6.34
CA LYS A 52 5.57 -8.46 -6.90
C LYS A 52 4.92 -7.30 -7.66
N GLY A 53 5.59 -6.14 -7.73
CA GLY A 53 5.03 -4.92 -8.33
C GLY A 53 4.11 -4.14 -7.38
N PHE A 54 4.18 -4.40 -6.07
CA PHE A 54 3.39 -3.68 -5.07
C PHE A 54 4.26 -2.82 -4.16
N GLU A 55 3.80 -1.63 -3.83
CA GLU A 55 4.40 -0.74 -2.84
C GLU A 55 3.47 -0.55 -1.64
N ILE A 56 4.05 -0.48 -0.44
CA ILE A 56 3.29 -0.16 0.76
C ILE A 56 3.22 1.35 0.93
N THR A 57 2.00 1.85 0.96
CA THR A 57 1.67 3.23 1.30
C THR A 57 0.74 3.25 2.51
N PHE A 58 0.68 4.39 3.17
CA PHE A 58 -0.16 4.61 4.33
C PHE A 58 -1.08 5.77 3.98
N ARG A 59 -2.39 5.60 4.06
CA ARG A 59 -3.35 6.67 3.80
C ARG A 59 -4.37 6.74 4.92
N HIS A 60 -4.56 7.92 5.48
CA HIS A 60 -5.46 8.11 6.64
C HIS A 60 -5.18 7.13 7.79
N GLY A 61 -3.92 6.73 8.01
CA GLY A 61 -3.56 5.74 9.04
C GLY A 61 -3.82 4.27 8.68
N HIS A 62 -4.31 3.99 7.46
CA HIS A 62 -4.50 2.65 6.94
C HIS A 62 -3.33 2.22 6.06
N LEU A 63 -2.93 0.95 6.18
CA LEU A 63 -1.98 0.34 5.24
C LEU A 63 -2.70 0.08 3.92
N VAL A 64 -2.19 0.69 2.85
CA VAL A 64 -2.70 0.60 1.48
C VAL A 64 -1.58 0.07 0.59
N LEU A 65 -1.85 -1.04 -0.10
CA LEU A 65 -0.99 -1.52 -1.17
C LEU A 65 -1.32 -0.76 -2.44
N ALA A 66 -0.31 -0.13 -3.00
CA ALA A 66 -0.37 0.49 -4.31
C ALA A 66 0.39 -0.36 -5.32
N ASP A 67 0.00 -0.28 -6.58
CA ASP A 67 0.77 -0.79 -7.72
C ASP A 67 1.99 0.11 -8.00
N GLU A 68 2.91 -0.31 -8.86
CA GLU A 68 4.08 0.47 -9.31
C GLU A 68 3.71 1.85 -9.90
N THR A 69 2.49 1.97 -10.41
CA THR A 69 1.91 3.23 -10.89
C THR A 69 1.43 4.18 -9.78
N GLY A 70 1.51 3.76 -8.51
CA GLY A 70 0.99 4.49 -7.35
C GLY A 70 -0.53 4.38 -7.16
N LYS A 71 -1.21 3.57 -7.99
CA LYS A 71 -2.65 3.33 -7.90
C LYS A 71 -2.97 2.44 -6.69
N PRO A 72 -3.87 2.83 -5.77
CA PRO A 72 -4.24 1.98 -4.64
C PRO A 72 -4.99 0.75 -5.14
N VAL A 73 -4.51 -0.44 -4.77
CA VAL A 73 -5.08 -1.73 -5.16
C VAL A 73 -5.96 -2.27 -4.03
N CYS A 74 -5.42 -2.35 -2.82
CA CYS A 74 -6.13 -2.92 -1.68
C CYS A 74 -5.59 -2.40 -0.35
N THR A 75 -6.35 -2.60 0.73
CA THR A 75 -5.87 -2.30 2.09
C THR A 75 -5.46 -3.57 2.82
N GLY A 76 -4.52 -3.45 3.76
CA GLY A 76 -4.12 -4.57 4.63
C GLY A 76 -5.30 -5.18 5.40
N ALA A 77 -6.31 -4.38 5.73
CA ALA A 77 -7.53 -4.84 6.39
C ALA A 77 -8.36 -5.77 5.49
N MET A 78 -8.44 -5.49 4.18
CA MET A 78 -9.20 -6.28 3.22
C MET A 78 -8.61 -7.67 2.99
N ILE A 79 -7.31 -7.84 3.18
CA ILE A 79 -6.60 -9.12 3.04
C ILE A 79 -6.37 -9.83 4.39
N GLY A 80 -6.89 -9.29 5.49
CA GLY A 80 -6.81 -9.92 6.83
C GLY A 80 -5.51 -9.69 7.60
N SER A 81 -4.62 -8.82 7.11
CA SER A 81 -3.39 -8.39 7.80
C SER A 81 -3.45 -6.89 8.07
N PRO A 82 -4.27 -6.45 9.04
CA PRO A 82 -4.39 -5.04 9.35
C PRO A 82 -3.05 -4.50 9.85
N LEU A 83 -2.82 -3.21 9.61
CA LEU A 83 -1.61 -2.52 10.02
C LEU A 83 -1.24 -2.78 11.50
N ALA A 84 -2.24 -2.78 12.38
CA ALA A 84 -2.06 -3.04 13.80
C ALA A 84 -1.43 -4.41 14.09
N ARG A 85 -1.81 -5.46 13.36
CA ARG A 85 -1.25 -6.81 13.53
C ARG A 85 0.22 -6.85 13.12
N LEU A 86 0.55 -6.18 12.01
CA LEU A 86 1.92 -6.09 11.53
C LEU A 86 2.78 -5.22 12.46
N ALA A 87 2.23 -4.11 12.98
CA ALA A 87 2.93 -3.26 13.94
C ALA A 87 3.19 -3.93 15.29
N LEU A 88 2.31 -4.83 15.72
CA LEU A 88 2.56 -5.66 16.90
C LEU A 88 3.72 -6.65 16.70
N ARG A 89 3.86 -7.20 15.48
CA ARG A 89 4.90 -8.18 15.15
C ARG A 89 6.25 -7.55 14.77
N LEU A 90 6.21 -6.55 13.89
CA LEU A 90 7.38 -5.89 13.28
C LEU A 90 7.82 -4.64 14.05
N GLY A 91 7.06 -4.20 15.05
CA GLY A 91 7.26 -2.94 15.75
C GLY A 91 6.67 -1.73 15.02
N ARG A 92 6.90 -0.52 15.54
CA ARG A 92 6.36 0.72 14.95
C ARG A 92 6.98 0.98 13.56
N PRO A 93 6.17 1.10 12.50
CA PRO A 93 6.69 1.48 11.19
C PRO A 93 7.28 2.89 11.27
N LYS A 94 8.49 3.08 10.74
CA LYS A 94 9.02 4.42 10.50
C LYS A 94 8.37 4.94 9.23
N LEU A 95 7.53 5.96 9.38
CA LEU A 95 6.79 6.55 8.27
C LEU A 95 7.40 7.89 7.91
N ARG A 96 7.61 8.13 6.61
CA ARG A 96 7.74 9.47 6.07
C ARG A 96 6.39 9.89 5.52
N SER A 97 5.73 10.79 6.22
CA SER A 97 4.59 11.51 5.68
C SER A 97 5.03 12.37 4.51
N ASP A 98 4.19 12.41 3.47
CA ASP A 98 4.34 13.39 2.40
C ASP A 98 3.88 14.77 2.89
N CYS A 99 4.23 15.84 2.16
CA CYS A 99 3.91 17.22 2.55
C CYS A 99 2.40 17.53 2.63
N SER A 100 1.56 16.72 1.99
CA SER A 100 0.09 16.77 2.09
C SER A 100 -0.42 16.16 3.41
N GLY A 101 0.35 15.30 4.07
CA GLY A 101 -0.07 14.56 5.25
C GLY A 101 -1.15 13.49 4.98
N ALA A 102 -1.64 13.40 3.74
CA ALA A 102 -2.66 12.44 3.32
C ALA A 102 -2.09 11.04 3.08
N SER A 103 -0.81 10.96 2.68
CA SER A 103 -0.09 9.72 2.46
C SER A 103 1.22 9.68 3.27
N ALA A 104 1.66 8.48 3.60
CA ALA A 104 2.98 8.24 4.13
C ALA A 104 3.58 6.99 3.50
N THR A 105 4.88 6.99 3.30
CA THR A 105 5.61 5.81 2.83
C THR A 105 6.52 5.30 3.93
N LEU A 106 6.83 4.00 3.88
CA LEU A 106 7.79 3.43 4.81
C LEU A 106 9.18 4.01 4.56
N GLN A 107 9.78 4.56 5.61
CA GLN A 107 11.19 4.91 5.64
C GLN A 107 11.97 3.67 6.07
N SER A 108 12.60 3.02 5.09
CA SER A 108 13.57 1.93 5.33
C SER A 108 14.87 2.46 5.88
#